data_AF-A0A0X3V7G1-F1
#
_entry.id   AF-A0A0X3V7G1-F1
#
_cell.length_a   1.000
_cell.length_b   1.000
_cell.length_c   1.000
_cell.angle_alpha   90.00
_cell.angle_beta   90.00
_cell.angle_gamma   90.00
#
_symmetry.space_group_name_H-M   'P 1'
#
loop_
_entity.id
_entity.type
_entity.pdbx_description
1 polymer ?
#
loop_
_entity_poly.entity_id
_entity_poly.type
_entity_poly.pdbx_seq_one_letter_code
_entity_poly.pdbx_strand_id
1 'polypeptide(L)'
;MIEWAAYYWQRLQNRQIIPGLPPWGPEALAIAGLLIFVIFVARIVIPLLRELGALIAGGAEWVTGTAAFGIVFRPVHAYLQTHSSGLPVSAETVWWTWWAFGIVLLVLATFSGAHAARIGWLLYGAAATAMVYQGTAEPARQVAAGIAVLWWLGFSLPALRRKRMPSTVIAYVPELLSDRLNDQR
;
A
#
# COMPACT_ATOMS: atom_id res chain seq x y z
N MET A 1 -11.29 28.43 -29.00
CA MET A 1 -11.48 27.51 -27.86
C MET A 1 -10.81 26.13 -28.03
N ILE A 2 -10.28 25.79 -29.23
CA ILE A 2 -9.71 24.45 -29.54
C ILE A 2 -8.20 24.36 -29.27
N GLU A 3 -7.48 25.49 -29.25
CA GLU A 3 -6.00 25.51 -29.07
C GLU A 3 -5.54 25.03 -27.69
N TRP A 4 -6.33 25.27 -26.64
CA TRP A 4 -6.01 24.76 -25.30
C TRP A 4 -6.09 23.23 -25.23
N ALA A 5 -7.03 22.62 -25.94
CA ALA A 5 -7.14 21.16 -26.00
C ALA A 5 -5.95 20.53 -26.73
N ALA A 6 -5.50 21.14 -27.83
CA ALA A 6 -4.29 20.69 -28.54
C ALA A 6 -3.02 20.87 -27.68
N TYR A 7 -2.90 21.99 -26.97
CA TYR A 7 -1.79 22.23 -26.03
C TYR A 7 -1.76 21.21 -24.89
N TYR A 8 -2.92 20.91 -24.28
CA TYR A 8 -3.01 19.89 -23.23
C TYR A 8 -2.79 18.47 -23.77
N TRP A 9 -3.28 18.17 -24.97
CA TRP A 9 -3.09 16.87 -25.62
C TRP A 9 -1.63 16.63 -25.99
N GLN A 10 -0.96 17.65 -26.50
CA GLN A 10 0.46 17.61 -26.82
C GLN A 10 1.32 17.53 -25.56
N ARG A 11 0.93 18.18 -24.46
CA ARG A 11 1.60 18.07 -23.15
C ARG A 11 1.44 16.69 -22.52
N LEU A 12 0.34 15.98 -22.79
CA LEU A 12 0.13 14.61 -22.35
C LEU A 12 0.92 13.60 -23.20
N GLN A 13 0.99 13.80 -24.52
CA GLN A 13 1.84 13.00 -25.41
C GLN A 13 3.34 13.24 -25.15
N ASN A 14 3.72 14.44 -24.74
CA ASN A 14 5.11 14.80 -24.42
C ASN A 14 5.55 14.38 -23.01
N ARG A 15 4.72 13.62 -22.27
CA ARG A 15 5.16 12.85 -21.08
C ARG A 15 5.79 11.51 -21.47
N GLN A 16 6.65 11.52 -22.47
CA GLN A 16 7.61 10.42 -22.60
C GLN A 16 8.59 10.51 -21.43
N ILE A 17 8.34 9.66 -20.43
CA ILE A 17 9.32 8.77 -19.80
C ILE A 17 10.74 9.36 -19.82
N ILE A 18 11.15 9.94 -18.69
CA ILE A 18 12.54 10.24 -18.27
C ILE A 18 13.52 10.50 -19.44
N PRO A 19 13.88 11.75 -19.76
CA PRO A 19 14.76 12.05 -20.88
C PRO A 19 16.10 11.29 -20.75
N GLY A 20 16.37 10.39 -21.70
CA GLY A 20 17.56 9.54 -21.75
C GLY A 20 17.30 8.02 -21.66
N LEU A 21 16.05 7.58 -21.52
CA LEU A 21 15.74 6.14 -21.44
C LEU A 21 15.77 5.47 -22.84
N PRO A 22 16.46 4.32 -23.01
CA PRO A 22 16.44 3.55 -24.25
C PRO A 22 15.01 3.13 -24.66
N PRO A 23 14.74 2.81 -25.94
CA PRO A 23 13.40 2.45 -26.41
C PRO A 23 12.78 1.23 -25.71
N TRP A 24 13.60 0.33 -25.16
CA TRP A 24 13.19 -0.83 -24.34
C TRP A 24 13.08 -0.51 -22.84
N GLY A 25 13.36 0.72 -22.42
CA GLY A 25 13.44 1.16 -21.03
C GLY A 25 12.18 0.96 -20.19
N PRO A 26 10.97 1.37 -20.63
CA PRO A 26 9.76 1.18 -19.84
C PRO A 26 9.36 -0.31 -19.71
N GLU A 27 9.59 -1.11 -20.76
CA GLU A 27 9.33 -2.56 -20.75
C GLU A 27 10.29 -3.28 -19.81
N ALA A 28 11.58 -2.94 -19.85
CA ALA A 28 12.59 -3.49 -18.94
C ALA A 28 12.31 -3.13 -17.48
N LEU A 29 11.83 -1.91 -17.20
CA LEU A 29 11.42 -1.51 -15.84
C LEU A 29 10.15 -2.24 -15.39
N ALA A 30 9.18 -2.48 -16.28
CA ALA A 30 8.00 -3.26 -15.98
C ALA A 30 8.35 -4.73 -15.68
N ILE A 31 9.23 -5.34 -16.48
CA ILE A 31 9.73 -6.70 -16.28
C ILE A 31 10.56 -6.78 -14.99
N ALA A 32 11.46 -5.83 -14.75
CA ALA A 32 12.23 -5.77 -13.51
C ALA A 32 11.31 -5.59 -12.29
N GLY A 33 10.30 -4.72 -12.39
CA GLY A 33 9.28 -4.54 -11.36
C GLY A 33 8.48 -5.81 -11.10
N LEU A 34 8.06 -6.52 -12.15
CA LEU A 34 7.36 -7.79 -12.05
C LEU A 34 8.25 -8.88 -11.44
N LEU A 35 9.52 -8.98 -11.85
CA LEU A 35 10.47 -9.93 -11.29
C LEU A 35 10.75 -9.64 -9.82
N ILE A 36 10.96 -8.38 -9.45
CA ILE A 36 11.13 -7.96 -8.06
C ILE A 36 9.86 -8.26 -7.25
N PHE A 37 8.68 -8.03 -7.81
CA PHE A 37 7.41 -8.36 -7.17
C PHE A 37 7.24 -9.88 -6.97
N VAL A 38 7.53 -10.69 -7.99
CA VAL A 38 7.48 -12.16 -7.92
C VAL A 38 8.49 -12.68 -6.90
N ILE A 39 9.73 -12.16 -6.90
CA ILE A 39 10.76 -12.53 -5.92
C ILE A 39 10.34 -12.09 -4.51
N PHE A 40 9.78 -10.89 -4.35
CA PHE A 40 9.26 -10.41 -3.08
C PHE A 40 8.12 -11.30 -2.57
N VAL A 41 7.19 -11.67 -3.44
CA VAL A 41 6.10 -12.59 -3.10
C VAL A 41 6.66 -13.96 -2.70
N ALA A 42 7.54 -14.53 -3.52
CA ALA A 42 8.08 -15.87 -3.28
C ALA A 42 9.00 -15.97 -2.05
N ARG A 43 9.83 -14.95 -1.80
CA ARG A 43 10.87 -14.99 -0.76
C ARG A 43 10.48 -14.32 0.54
N ILE A 44 9.50 -13.42 0.52
CA ILE A 44 9.09 -12.67 1.70
C ILE A 44 7.64 -12.99 2.03
N VAL A 45 6.70 -12.77 1.10
CA VAL A 45 5.26 -12.92 1.40
C VAL A 45 4.89 -14.37 1.69
N ILE A 46 5.24 -15.33 0.83
CA ILE A 46 4.91 -16.75 1.03
C ILE A 46 5.47 -17.31 2.36
N PRO A 47 6.76 -17.17 2.69
CA PRO A 47 7.26 -17.68 3.97
C PRO A 47 6.69 -16.90 5.15
N LEU A 48 6.52 -15.58 5.06
CA LEU A 48 5.90 -14.79 6.12
C LEU A 48 4.45 -15.25 6.38
N LEU A 49 3.66 -15.54 5.35
CA LEU A 49 2.30 -16.08 5.49
C LEU A 49 2.30 -17.50 6.09
N ARG A 50 3.28 -18.33 5.75
CA ARG A 50 3.44 -19.68 6.34
C ARG A 50 3.82 -19.61 7.81
N GLU A 51 4.76 -18.74 8.17
CA GLU A 51 5.18 -18.50 9.55
C GLU A 51 4.06 -17.86 10.37
N LEU A 52 3.33 -16.90 9.81
CA LEU A 52 2.11 -16.37 10.45
C LEU A 52 1.06 -17.46 10.63
N GLY A 53 0.83 -18.30 9.62
CA GLY A 53 -0.08 -19.45 9.74
C GLY A 53 0.36 -20.44 10.81
N ALA A 54 1.65 -20.73 10.90
CA ALA A 54 2.25 -21.60 11.92
C ALA A 54 2.24 -20.97 13.31
N LEU A 55 2.41 -19.65 13.42
CA LEU A 55 2.35 -18.89 14.67
C LEU A 55 0.90 -18.72 15.14
N ILE A 56 -0.06 -18.63 14.23
CA ILE A 56 -1.50 -18.67 14.54
C ILE A 56 -1.91 -20.09 14.96
N ALA A 57 -1.38 -21.13 14.31
CA ALA A 57 -1.65 -22.53 14.65
C ALA A 57 -0.96 -22.98 15.95
N GLY A 58 0.25 -22.47 16.22
CA GLY A 58 1.05 -22.78 17.41
C GLY A 58 0.79 -21.85 18.60
N GLY A 59 0.33 -20.62 18.33
CA GLY A 59 -0.16 -19.64 19.31
C GLY A 59 -1.68 -19.65 19.47
N ALA A 60 -2.33 -20.73 19.01
CA ALA A 60 -3.78 -20.90 18.95
C ALA A 60 -4.49 -20.88 20.31
N GLU A 61 -3.80 -20.71 21.42
CA GLU A 61 -4.45 -20.54 22.73
C GLU A 61 -4.53 -19.05 23.13
N TRP A 62 -3.53 -18.23 22.79
CA TRP A 62 -3.48 -16.80 23.14
C TRP A 62 -4.11 -15.89 22.07
N VAL A 63 -3.87 -16.18 20.78
CA VAL A 63 -4.39 -15.37 19.64
C VAL A 63 -5.82 -15.78 19.28
N THR A 64 -6.09 -17.08 19.34
CA THR A 64 -7.40 -17.69 19.08
C THR A 64 -8.35 -17.56 20.28
N GLY A 65 -7.79 -17.43 21.50
CA GLY A 65 -8.53 -17.15 22.74
C GLY A 65 -9.04 -15.71 22.87
N THR A 66 -8.41 -14.72 22.21
CA THR A 66 -8.96 -13.36 22.18
C THR A 66 -10.08 -13.25 21.16
N ALA A 67 -11.33 -13.32 21.63
CA ALA A 67 -12.55 -13.06 20.85
C ALA A 67 -12.42 -11.84 19.90
N ALA A 68 -11.62 -10.84 20.28
CA ALA A 68 -11.29 -9.65 19.50
C ALA A 68 -10.72 -9.92 18.09
N PHE A 69 -9.87 -10.94 17.90
CA PHE A 69 -9.33 -11.27 16.56
C PHE A 69 -10.44 -11.83 15.65
N GLY A 70 -11.32 -12.66 16.23
CA GLY A 70 -12.49 -13.20 15.55
C GLY A 70 -13.50 -12.13 15.12
N ILE A 71 -13.63 -11.03 15.86
CA ILE A 71 -14.58 -9.93 15.56
C ILE A 71 -14.32 -9.29 14.20
N VAL A 72 -13.05 -9.17 13.79
CA VAL A 72 -12.69 -8.49 12.53
C VAL A 72 -12.46 -9.49 11.41
N PHE A 73 -11.71 -10.56 11.66
CA PHE A 73 -11.28 -11.44 10.57
C PHE A 73 -12.37 -12.43 10.11
N ARG A 74 -13.23 -12.94 11.01
CA ARG A 74 -14.30 -13.86 10.61
C ARG A 74 -15.32 -13.19 9.67
N PRO A 75 -15.81 -11.97 9.94
CA PRO A 75 -16.73 -11.29 9.03
C PRO A 75 -16.13 -11.02 7.65
N VAL A 76 -14.85 -10.63 7.56
CA VAL A 76 -14.19 -10.41 6.27
C VAL A 76 -14.10 -11.71 5.48
N HIS A 77 -13.69 -12.81 6.13
CA HIS A 77 -13.62 -14.11 5.50
C HIS A 77 -15.00 -14.59 5.01
N ALA A 78 -16.03 -14.46 5.85
CA ALA A 78 -17.41 -14.79 5.49
C ALA A 78 -17.90 -13.94 4.30
N TYR A 79 -17.64 -12.63 4.31
CA TYR A 79 -18.00 -11.74 3.21
C TYR A 79 -17.37 -12.20 1.89
N LEU A 80 -16.07 -12.49 1.90
CA LEU A 80 -15.35 -12.94 0.71
C LEU A 80 -15.83 -14.31 0.24
N GLN A 81 -16.13 -15.25 1.13
CA GLN A 81 -16.73 -16.54 0.76
C GLN A 81 -18.08 -16.36 0.07
N THR A 82 -18.97 -15.52 0.62
CA THR A 82 -20.28 -15.26 0.00
C THR A 82 -20.15 -14.61 -1.37
N HIS A 83 -19.29 -13.58 -1.50
CA HIS A 83 -19.16 -12.79 -2.72
C HIS A 83 -18.21 -13.40 -3.77
N SER A 84 -17.55 -14.52 -3.48
CA SER A 84 -16.70 -15.25 -4.43
C SER A 84 -17.38 -16.47 -5.05
N SER A 85 -18.58 -16.84 -4.58
CA SER A 85 -19.31 -18.05 -4.99
C SER A 85 -19.65 -18.16 -6.49
N GLY A 86 -19.53 -17.09 -7.26
CA GLY A 86 -19.74 -17.06 -8.71
C GLY A 86 -18.46 -16.81 -9.53
N LEU A 87 -17.29 -16.74 -8.90
CA LEU A 87 -16.03 -16.49 -9.59
C LEU A 87 -15.33 -17.80 -9.98
N PRO A 88 -14.55 -17.82 -11.08
CA PRO A 88 -13.75 -18.98 -11.49
C PRO A 88 -12.52 -19.22 -10.57
N VAL A 89 -12.45 -18.55 -9.43
CA VAL A 89 -11.37 -18.66 -8.43
C VAL A 89 -11.94 -19.07 -7.09
N SER A 90 -11.23 -19.94 -6.35
CA SER A 90 -11.71 -20.38 -5.05
C SER A 90 -11.74 -19.24 -4.03
N ALA A 91 -12.70 -19.27 -3.11
CA ALA A 91 -12.81 -18.32 -2.01
C ALA A 91 -11.52 -18.23 -1.19
N GLU A 92 -10.87 -19.37 -0.98
CA GLU A 92 -9.57 -19.47 -0.31
C GLU A 92 -8.48 -18.68 -1.06
N THR A 93 -8.44 -18.78 -2.39
CA THR A 93 -7.50 -18.01 -3.21
C THR A 93 -7.76 -16.50 -3.08
N VAL A 94 -9.02 -16.09 -3.08
CA VAL A 94 -9.41 -14.69 -2.88
C VAL A 94 -8.99 -14.19 -1.49
N TRP A 95 -9.18 -15.01 -0.46
CA TRP A 95 -8.75 -14.70 0.91
C TRP A 95 -7.25 -14.48 1.02
N TRP A 96 -6.44 -15.39 0.47
CA TRP A 96 -4.98 -15.23 0.48
C TRP A 96 -4.51 -14.07 -0.38
N THR A 97 -5.18 -13.81 -1.50
CA THR A 97 -4.88 -12.65 -2.36
C THR A 97 -5.12 -11.35 -1.61
N TRP A 98 -6.23 -11.26 -0.88
CA TRP A 98 -6.55 -10.12 -0.03
C TRP A 98 -5.46 -9.87 1.00
N TRP A 99 -5.04 -10.91 1.73
CA TRP A 99 -3.96 -10.82 2.71
C TRP A 99 -2.62 -10.40 2.10
N ALA A 100 -2.24 -11.01 0.97
CA ALA A 100 -1.00 -10.68 0.28
C ALA A 100 -0.96 -9.21 -0.13
N PHE A 101 -2.06 -8.68 -0.69
CA PHE A 101 -2.18 -7.26 -1.03
C PHE A 101 -2.08 -6.35 0.19
N GLY A 102 -2.73 -6.72 1.30
CA GLY A 102 -2.65 -5.96 2.55
C GLY A 102 -1.22 -5.84 3.07
N ILE A 103 -0.48 -6.95 3.11
CA ILE A 103 0.93 -6.98 3.55
C ILE A 103 1.81 -6.14 2.64
N VAL A 104 1.66 -6.29 1.31
CA VAL A 104 2.42 -5.49 0.32
C VAL A 104 2.16 -4.01 0.55
N LEU A 105 0.90 -3.59 0.69
CA LEU A 105 0.53 -2.20 0.92
C LEU A 105 1.10 -1.67 2.24
N LEU A 106 1.06 -2.45 3.32
CA LEU A 106 1.64 -2.05 4.61
C LEU A 106 3.14 -1.81 4.50
N VAL A 107 3.86 -2.75 3.88
CA VAL A 107 5.31 -2.65 3.67
C VAL A 107 5.64 -1.44 2.82
N LEU A 108 4.95 -1.26 1.68
CA LEU A 108 5.18 -0.12 0.80
C LEU A 108 4.84 1.20 1.50
N ALA A 109 3.70 1.30 2.19
CA ALA A 109 3.29 2.52 2.89
C ALA A 109 4.29 2.92 4.00
N THR A 110 4.85 1.92 4.70
CA THR A 110 5.81 2.13 5.79
C THR A 110 7.20 2.51 5.28
N PHE A 111 7.71 1.80 4.26
CA PHE A 111 9.12 1.91 3.88
C PHE A 111 9.38 2.80 2.66
N SER A 112 8.52 2.77 1.65
CA SER A 112 8.79 3.45 0.36
C SER A 112 8.60 4.98 0.40
N GLY A 113 7.89 5.51 1.41
CA GLY A 113 7.51 6.93 1.46
C GLY A 113 6.48 7.34 0.39
N ALA A 114 6.06 6.43 -0.49
CA ALA A 114 5.13 6.70 -1.57
C ALA A 114 3.74 7.05 -1.03
N HIS A 115 3.22 8.22 -1.42
CA HIS A 115 1.89 8.66 -1.01
C HIS A 115 0.79 7.74 -1.55
N ALA A 116 0.96 7.22 -2.77
CA ALA A 116 0.04 6.26 -3.37
C ALA A 116 -0.10 4.97 -2.52
N ALA A 117 1.00 4.45 -1.97
CA ALA A 117 0.96 3.26 -1.12
C ALA A 117 0.22 3.52 0.20
N ARG A 118 0.38 4.72 0.79
CA ARG A 118 -0.36 5.12 2.00
C ARG A 118 -1.85 5.26 1.74
N ILE A 119 -2.23 5.88 0.62
CA ILE A 119 -3.64 5.99 0.21
C ILE A 119 -4.21 4.58 -0.03
N GLY A 120 -3.48 3.72 -0.72
CA GLY A 120 -3.88 2.32 -0.94
C GLY A 120 -4.08 1.56 0.38
N TRP A 121 -3.18 1.71 1.34
CA TRP A 121 -3.31 1.11 2.68
C TRP A 121 -4.55 1.58 3.43
N LEU A 122 -4.88 2.88 3.35
CA LEU A 122 -6.09 3.43 3.98
C LEU A 122 -7.36 2.92 3.29
N LEU A 123 -7.39 2.90 1.96
CA LEU A 123 -8.52 2.36 1.19
C LEU A 123 -8.73 0.87 1.44
N TYR A 124 -7.66 0.10 1.55
CA TYR A 124 -7.72 -1.32 1.88
C TYR A 124 -8.39 -1.53 3.25
N GLY A 125 -8.05 -0.73 4.26
CA GLY A 125 -8.71 -0.82 5.57
C GLY A 125 -10.15 -0.34 5.60
N ALA A 126 -10.47 0.69 4.83
CA ALA A 126 -11.85 1.15 4.67
C ALA A 126 -12.70 0.04 4.04
N ALA A 127 -12.18 -0.63 3.01
CA ALA A 127 -12.81 -1.79 2.41
C ALA A 127 -12.94 -2.96 3.40
N ALA A 128 -11.90 -3.28 4.18
CA ALA A 128 -11.98 -4.30 5.24
C ALA A 128 -13.08 -3.97 6.26
N THR A 129 -13.18 -2.71 6.68
CA THR A 129 -14.22 -2.22 7.60
C THR A 129 -15.63 -2.38 7.00
N ALA A 130 -15.79 -2.05 5.72
CA ALA A 130 -17.05 -2.26 5.01
C ALA A 130 -17.42 -3.75 4.92
N MET A 131 -16.44 -4.62 4.68
CA MET A 131 -16.64 -6.07 4.70
C MET A 131 -17.02 -6.58 6.09
N VAL A 132 -16.42 -6.04 7.16
CA VAL A 132 -16.84 -6.36 8.54
C VAL A 132 -18.27 -5.94 8.79
N TYR A 133 -18.65 -4.74 8.37
CA TYR A 133 -20.02 -4.26 8.51
C TYR A 133 -21.01 -5.19 7.78
N GLN A 134 -20.73 -5.55 6.52
CA GLN A 134 -21.63 -6.41 5.75
C GLN A 134 -21.62 -7.88 6.22
N GLY A 135 -20.47 -8.40 6.65
CA GLY A 135 -20.30 -9.78 7.12
C GLY A 135 -20.74 -10.02 8.56
N THR A 136 -21.10 -8.98 9.32
CA THR A 136 -21.58 -9.11 10.70
C THR A 136 -23.10 -9.01 10.76
N ALA A 137 -23.73 -9.93 11.50
CA ALA A 137 -25.18 -9.90 11.75
C ALA A 137 -25.57 -8.75 12.70
N GLU A 138 -26.79 -8.25 12.56
CA GLU A 138 -27.36 -7.32 13.54
C GLU A 138 -27.66 -8.05 14.86
N PRO A 139 -27.52 -7.39 16.04
CA PRO A 139 -27.27 -5.95 16.26
C PRO A 139 -25.78 -5.56 16.39
N ALA A 140 -24.84 -6.51 16.38
CA ALA A 140 -23.42 -6.28 16.68
C ALA A 140 -22.64 -5.53 15.58
N ARG A 141 -23.25 -5.37 14.40
CA ARG A 141 -22.65 -4.84 13.18
C ARG A 141 -21.90 -3.52 13.36
N GLN A 142 -22.51 -2.53 14.02
CA GLN A 142 -21.92 -1.20 14.20
C GLN A 142 -20.70 -1.26 15.12
N VAL A 143 -20.78 -2.04 16.19
CA VAL A 143 -19.68 -2.22 17.16
C VAL A 143 -18.50 -2.94 16.50
N ALA A 144 -18.76 -3.99 15.73
CA ALA A 144 -17.72 -4.73 15.00
C ALA A 144 -16.98 -3.83 13.98
N ALA A 145 -17.72 -3.01 13.23
CA ALA A 145 -17.12 -2.05 12.30
C ALA A 145 -16.28 -0.99 13.04
N GLY A 146 -16.77 -0.47 14.18
CA GLY A 146 -16.00 0.46 15.01
C GLY A 146 -14.68 -0.14 15.50
N ILE A 147 -14.68 -1.39 15.96
CA ILE A 147 -13.47 -2.11 16.37
C ILE A 147 -12.51 -2.28 15.19
N ALA A 148 -13.03 -2.61 13.99
CA ALA A 148 -12.21 -2.74 12.79
C ALA A 148 -11.50 -1.43 12.42
N VAL A 149 -12.19 -0.28 12.54
CA VAL A 149 -11.58 1.05 12.34
C VAL A 149 -10.45 1.29 13.35
N LEU A 150 -10.67 1.00 14.63
CA LEU A 150 -9.66 1.20 15.68
C LEU A 150 -8.40 0.34 15.43
N TRP A 151 -8.59 -0.91 15.00
CA TRP A 151 -7.48 -1.78 14.57
C TRP A 151 -6.72 -1.17 13.40
N TRP A 152 -7.43 -0.66 12.40
CA TRP A 152 -6.80 -0.06 11.23
C TRP A 152 -6.04 1.21 11.54
N LEU A 153 -6.55 2.03 12.48
CA LEU A 153 -5.84 3.20 13.00
C LEU A 153 -4.52 2.79 13.67
N GLY A 154 -4.55 1.75 14.51
CA GLY A 154 -3.35 1.19 15.15
C GLY A 154 -2.29 0.77 14.13
N PHE A 155 -2.68 0.03 13.09
CA PHE A 155 -1.76 -0.38 12.02
C PHE A 155 -1.32 0.76 11.10
N SER A 156 -2.08 1.85 11.01
CA SER A 156 -1.75 3.01 10.17
C SER A 156 -0.69 3.91 10.79
N LEU A 157 -0.46 3.82 12.11
CA LEU A 157 0.58 4.60 12.81
C LEU A 157 1.97 4.44 12.18
N PRO A 158 2.54 3.24 11.97
CA PRO A 158 3.82 3.09 11.31
C PRO A 158 3.80 3.54 9.84
N ALA A 159 2.71 3.28 9.11
CA ALA A 159 2.55 3.65 7.70
C ALA A 159 2.55 5.19 7.48
N LEU A 160 2.02 5.93 8.45
CA LEU A 160 1.90 7.40 8.39
C LEU A 160 3.02 8.14 9.13
N ARG A 161 4.00 7.42 9.70
CA ARG A 161 5.16 8.07 10.35
C ARG A 161 5.85 9.02 9.37
N ARG A 162 5.90 10.30 9.75
CA ARG A 162 6.56 11.36 8.97
C ARG A 162 8.07 11.10 8.95
N LYS A 163 8.60 10.66 7.81
CA LYS A 163 10.04 10.76 7.54
C LYS A 163 10.37 12.25 7.44
N ARG A 164 11.22 12.76 8.34
CA ARG A 164 11.70 14.16 8.27
C ARG A 164 12.46 14.33 6.95
N MET A 165 11.95 15.14 6.05
CA MET A 165 12.72 15.56 4.88
C MET A 165 13.86 16.45 5.40
N PRO A 166 15.12 16.22 4.98
CA PRO A 166 16.16 17.22 5.18
C PRO A 166 15.70 18.49 4.48
N SER A 167 15.43 19.55 5.23
CA SER A 167 15.25 20.87 4.63
C SER A 167 16.63 21.28 4.11
N THR A 168 16.87 21.12 2.82
CA THR A 168 18.01 21.78 2.18
C THR A 168 17.72 23.27 2.22
N VAL A 169 18.18 23.93 3.29
CA VAL A 169 18.20 25.38 3.37
C VAL A 169 19.31 25.81 2.42
N ILE A 170 18.92 26.28 1.23
CA ILE A 170 19.85 26.99 0.35
C ILE A 170 20.12 28.34 1.02
N ALA A 171 21.16 28.40 1.86
CA ALA A 171 21.68 29.66 2.33
C ALA A 171 22.22 30.40 1.11
N TYR A 172 21.57 31.49 0.72
CA TYR A 172 22.15 32.45 -0.21
C TYR A 172 23.31 33.10 0.55
N VAL A 173 24.54 32.70 0.25
CA VAL A 173 25.75 33.30 0.83
C VAL A 173 26.27 34.34 -0.16
N PRO A 174 25.89 35.63 -0.04
CA PRO A 174 26.32 36.67 -0.96
C PRO A 174 27.84 36.90 -0.95
N GLU A 175 28.54 36.59 0.15
CA GLU A 175 29.99 36.75 0.29
C GLU A 175 30.82 35.93 -0.72
N LEU A 176 30.33 34.76 -1.15
CA LEU A 176 31.07 33.93 -2.11
C LEU A 176 30.94 34.43 -3.56
N LEU A 177 29.98 35.32 -3.83
CA LEU A 177 29.82 35.94 -5.14
C LEU A 177 30.74 37.16 -5.28
N SER A 178 31.01 37.90 -4.21
CA SER A 178 31.90 39.08 -4.24
C SER A 178 33.36 38.71 -4.45
N ASP A 179 33.86 37.63 -3.82
CA ASP A 179 35.24 37.20 -4.00
C ASP A 179 35.52 36.71 -5.42
N ARG A 180 34.57 35.98 -6.02
CA ARG A 180 34.71 35.47 -7.40
C ARG A 180 34.69 36.57 -8.46
N LEU A 181 34.05 37.70 -8.18
CA LEU A 181 34.03 38.85 -9.09
C LEU A 181 35.29 39.70 -8.95
N ASN A 182 35.98 39.64 -7.81
CA ASN A 182 37.22 40.38 -7.58
C ASN A 182 38.43 39.68 -8.21
N ASP A 183 38.42 38.34 -8.27
CA ASP A 183 39.46 37.52 -8.90
C ASP A 183 39.43 37.53 -10.45
N GLN A 184 38.47 38.25 -11.05
CA GLN A 184 38.30 38.39 -12.50
C GLN A 184 38.65 39.80 -13.01
N ARG A 185 39.22 40.65 -12.16
CA ARG A 185 39.73 42.00 -12.51
C ARG A 185 41.23 42.07 -12.33
#